data_AF-A0A9X2EFG8-F1
#
_entry.id   AF-A0A9X2EFG8-F1
#
_cell.length_a   1.000
_cell.length_b   1.000
_cell.length_c   1.000
_cell.angle_alpha   90.00
_cell.angle_beta   90.00
_cell.angle_gamma   90.00
#
_symmetry.space_group_name_H-M   'P 1'
#
loop_
_entity.id
_entity.type
_entity.pdbx_description
1 polymer ?
#
loop_
_entity_poly.entity_id
_entity_poly.type
_entity_poly.pdbx_seq_one_letter_code
_entity_poly.pdbx_strand_id
1 'polypeptide(L)'
;MLRLRRLRPRELRSIRHWAIELAVVVVGVLLALWAAEWAEGRREAERMALAEIDIREELRQNFATLAIYQSFDQCKRHQIGRVYNQLVSSEEDWGGIEEDVILAQRPDGEIIPGFYSLPGFRFTSEVWDAALATGLLNRMDRDRLAVYGAVYEWFGTGGAFVEEELDARANLSGLVPPGKITAQVRIEALGRLQRLEASRNVYMAMSEVVEVAAPLELGSSRRMEERLAEFRAVAAENFFKPCYRAPDNPLAEMTQ
;
A
#
# COMPACT_ATOMS: atom_id res chain seq x y z
N MET A 1 1.51 66.51 36.68
CA MET A 1 1.77 66.45 38.14
C MET A 1 0.59 65.75 38.83
N LEU A 2 0.61 64.42 38.86
CA LEU A 2 -0.43 63.61 39.49
C LEU A 2 -0.11 63.43 40.97
N ARG A 3 -0.99 63.98 41.83
CA ARG A 3 -0.98 63.80 43.29
C ARG A 3 -1.18 62.33 43.64
N LEU A 4 -0.08 61.59 43.82
CA LEU A 4 -0.09 60.33 44.55
C LEU A 4 -0.39 60.61 46.03
N ARG A 5 -1.68 60.60 46.36
CA ARG A 5 -2.20 60.60 47.74
C ARG A 5 -1.55 59.45 48.51
N ARG A 6 -0.94 59.75 49.66
CA ARG A 6 -0.44 58.77 50.63
C ARG A 6 -1.59 57.83 51.04
N LEU A 7 -1.60 56.62 50.49
CA LEU A 7 -2.49 55.55 50.93
C LEU A 7 -2.20 55.24 52.40
N ARG A 8 -3.25 55.11 53.22
CA ARG A 8 -3.08 54.79 54.65
C ARG A 8 -2.59 53.34 54.78
N PRO A 9 -1.72 53.02 55.75
CA PRO A 9 -1.15 51.68 55.93
C PRO A 9 -2.18 50.54 56.16
N ARG A 10 -3.44 50.88 56.46
CA ARG A 10 -4.56 49.92 56.50
C ARG A 10 -5.06 49.51 55.10
N GLU A 11 -5.13 50.44 54.16
CA GLU A 11 -5.58 50.17 52.77
C GLU A 11 -4.57 49.30 52.02
N LEU A 12 -3.28 49.51 52.26
CA LEU A 12 -2.21 48.68 51.68
C LEU A 12 -2.30 47.20 52.08
N ARG A 13 -2.76 46.88 53.30
CA ARG A 13 -2.96 45.47 53.73
C ARG A 13 -4.12 44.82 52.99
N SER A 14 -5.21 45.56 52.77
CA SER A 14 -6.39 45.06 52.05
C SER A 14 -6.07 44.77 50.58
N ILE A 15 -5.34 45.67 49.91
CA ILE A 15 -4.91 45.45 48.51
C ILE A 15 -3.97 44.25 48.40
N ARG A 16 -3.02 44.10 49.34
CA ARG A 16 -2.10 42.96 49.33
C ARG A 16 -2.85 41.63 49.50
N HIS A 17 -3.85 41.60 50.37
CA HIS A 17 -4.65 40.39 50.57
C HIS A 17 -5.41 40.00 49.31
N TRP A 18 -6.12 40.95 48.69
CA TRP A 18 -6.84 40.73 47.43
C TRP A 18 -5.91 40.31 46.29
N ALA A 19 -4.72 40.90 46.17
CA ALA A 19 -3.74 40.52 45.15
C ALA A 19 -3.21 39.09 45.34
N ILE A 20 -3.03 38.64 46.58
CA ILE A 20 -2.63 37.26 46.89
C ILE A 20 -3.75 36.30 46.49
N GLU A 21 -5.00 36.60 46.84
CA GLU A 21 -6.15 35.77 46.47
C GLU A 21 -6.28 35.65 44.94
N LEU A 22 -6.16 36.77 44.22
CA LEU A 22 -6.18 36.78 42.76
C LEU A 22 -5.01 35.97 42.17
N ALA A 23 -3.79 36.13 42.71
CA ALA A 23 -2.63 35.39 42.25
C ALA A 23 -2.82 33.87 42.43
N VAL A 24 -3.37 33.44 43.56
CA VAL A 24 -3.67 32.02 43.82
C VAL A 24 -4.66 31.47 42.80
N VAL A 25 -5.74 32.21 42.49
CA VAL A 25 -6.72 31.79 41.47
C VAL A 25 -6.08 31.68 40.08
N VAL A 26 -5.30 32.68 39.68
CA VAL A 26 -4.61 32.68 38.36
C VAL A 26 -3.63 31.51 38.26
N VAL A 27 -2.82 31.27 39.30
CA VAL A 27 -1.89 30.13 39.32
C VAL A 27 -2.64 28.80 39.24
N GLY A 28 -3.77 28.67 39.95
CA GLY A 28 -4.62 27.47 39.86
C GLY A 28 -5.13 27.21 38.45
N VAL A 29 -5.61 28.25 37.75
CA VAL A 29 -6.09 28.14 36.36
C VAL A 29 -4.95 27.78 35.41
N LEU A 30 -3.77 28.40 35.55
CA LEU A 30 -2.61 28.10 34.71
C LEU A 30 -2.11 26.66 34.89
N LEU A 31 -2.05 26.17 36.13
CA LEU A 31 -1.67 24.78 36.40
C LEU A 31 -2.70 23.79 35.84
N ALA A 32 -3.99 24.13 35.89
CA ALA A 32 -5.04 23.30 35.31
C ALA A 32 -4.93 23.23 33.77
N LEU A 33 -4.71 24.36 33.11
CA LEU A 33 -4.49 24.41 31.65
C LEU A 33 -3.23 23.63 31.24
N TRP A 34 -2.13 23.82 31.98
CA TRP A 34 -0.88 23.10 31.73
C TRP A 34 -1.05 21.58 31.88
N ALA A 35 -1.77 21.14 32.93
CA ALA A 35 -2.05 19.72 33.13
C ALA A 35 -2.93 19.13 32.01
N ALA A 36 -3.88 19.91 31.48
CA ALA A 36 -4.75 19.50 30.38
C ALA A 36 -3.96 19.36 29.07
N GLU A 37 -3.16 20.36 28.71
CA GLU A 37 -2.30 20.32 27.50
C GLU A 37 -1.29 19.16 27.55
N TRP A 38 -0.71 18.90 28.73
CA TRP A 38 0.21 17.79 28.90
C TRP A 38 -0.47 16.41 28.75
N ALA A 39 -1.68 16.26 29.31
CA ALA A 39 -2.44 15.02 29.18
C ALA A 39 -2.89 14.78 27.74
N GLU A 40 -3.29 15.83 27.01
CA GLU A 40 -3.63 15.77 25.59
C GLU A 40 -2.43 15.39 24.74
N GLY A 41 -1.29 16.04 24.96
CA GLY A 41 -0.04 15.75 24.27
C GLY A 41 0.40 14.28 24.41
N ARG A 42 0.21 13.68 25.61
CA ARG A 42 0.49 12.25 25.83
C ARG A 42 -0.45 11.34 25.06
N ARG A 43 -1.75 11.62 25.07
CA ARG A 43 -2.75 10.80 24.35
C ARG A 43 -2.52 10.87 22.84
N GLU A 44 -2.17 12.05 22.32
CA GLU A 44 -1.85 12.22 20.90
C GLU A 44 -0.57 11.47 20.51
N ALA A 45 0.48 11.53 21.35
CA ALA A 45 1.70 10.76 21.12
C ALA A 45 1.43 9.24 21.10
N GLU A 46 0.60 8.75 22.03
CA GLU A 46 0.19 7.34 22.07
C GLU A 46 -0.62 6.93 20.83
N ARG A 47 -1.59 7.76 20.40
CA ARG A 47 -2.36 7.51 19.18
C ARG A 47 -1.49 7.51 17.92
N MET A 48 -0.53 8.43 17.84
CA MET A 48 0.42 8.49 16.73
C MET A 48 1.29 7.23 16.68
N ALA A 49 1.79 6.77 17.84
CA ALA A 49 2.60 5.54 17.92
C ALA A 49 1.79 4.30 17.50
N LEU A 50 0.52 4.19 17.90
CA LEU A 50 -0.36 3.12 17.46
C LEU A 50 -0.65 3.18 15.96
N ALA A 51 -0.99 4.37 15.44
CA ALA A 51 -1.22 4.57 14.01
C ALA A 51 0.04 4.20 13.19
N GLU A 52 1.22 4.53 13.68
CA GLU A 52 2.46 4.14 13.02
C GLU A 52 2.68 2.63 13.00
N ILE A 53 2.35 1.91 14.07
CA ILE A 53 2.41 0.44 14.08
C ILE A 53 1.48 -0.15 13.00
N ASP A 54 0.27 0.37 12.89
CA ASP A 54 -0.72 -0.08 11.91
C ASP A 54 -0.26 0.24 10.48
N ILE A 55 0.26 1.44 10.22
CA ILE A 55 0.84 1.85 8.92
C ILE A 55 1.99 0.92 8.54
N ARG A 56 2.91 0.64 9.47
CA ARG A 56 4.03 -0.27 9.20
C ARG A 56 3.56 -1.67 8.86
N GLU A 57 2.51 -2.16 9.50
CA GLU A 57 1.95 -3.46 9.17
C GLU A 57 1.26 -3.47 7.79
N GLU A 58 0.50 -2.43 7.44
CA GLU A 58 -0.07 -2.27 6.09
C GLU A 58 1.02 -2.27 5.02
N LEU A 59 2.12 -1.55 5.24
CA LEU A 59 3.27 -1.56 4.33
C LEU A 59 3.88 -2.96 4.16
N ARG A 60 4.07 -3.72 5.25
CA ARG A 60 4.57 -5.11 5.15
C ARG A 60 3.64 -6.00 4.32
N GLN A 61 2.32 -5.82 4.44
CA GLN A 61 1.35 -6.54 3.61
C GLN A 61 1.45 -6.14 2.13
N ASN A 62 1.67 -4.86 1.84
CA ASN A 62 1.92 -4.38 0.48
C ASN A 62 3.23 -4.95 -0.09
N PHE A 63 4.30 -5.01 0.70
CA PHE A 63 5.56 -5.64 0.30
C PHE A 63 5.42 -7.15 0.05
N ALA A 64 4.67 -7.88 0.88
CA ALA A 64 4.36 -9.29 0.59
C ALA A 64 3.58 -9.42 -0.73
N THR A 65 2.62 -8.53 -0.97
CA THR A 65 1.85 -8.50 -2.21
C THR A 65 2.73 -8.23 -3.42
N LEU A 66 3.68 -7.28 -3.33
CA LEU A 66 4.67 -7.02 -4.36
C LEU A 66 5.55 -8.24 -4.65
N ALA A 67 6.08 -8.88 -3.61
CA ALA A 67 6.91 -10.08 -3.74
C ALA A 67 6.16 -11.22 -4.43
N ILE A 68 4.88 -11.42 -4.06
CA ILE A 68 4.03 -12.40 -4.72
C ILE A 68 3.79 -12.01 -6.19
N TYR A 69 3.55 -10.73 -6.50
CA TYR A 69 3.41 -10.31 -7.90
C TYR A 69 4.66 -10.60 -8.74
N GLN A 70 5.84 -10.28 -8.19
CA GLN A 70 7.13 -10.53 -8.85
C GLN A 70 7.40 -12.02 -9.07
N SER A 71 6.89 -12.88 -8.19
CA SER A 71 6.99 -14.35 -8.32
C SER A 71 6.41 -14.91 -9.63
N PHE A 72 5.53 -14.16 -10.29
CA PHE A 72 4.87 -14.54 -11.54
C PHE A 72 5.45 -13.87 -12.78
N ASP A 73 6.48 -13.03 -12.68
CA ASP A 73 7.00 -12.24 -13.80
C ASP A 73 7.32 -13.12 -15.03
N GLN A 74 8.03 -14.24 -14.80
CA GLN A 74 8.38 -15.17 -15.86
C GLN A 74 7.15 -15.84 -16.50
N CYS A 75 6.14 -16.19 -15.69
CA CYS A 75 4.87 -16.72 -16.20
C CYS A 75 4.17 -15.72 -17.12
N LYS A 76 4.06 -14.45 -16.68
CA LYS A 76 3.44 -13.39 -17.47
C LYS A 76 4.19 -13.19 -18.79
N ARG A 77 5.52 -13.09 -18.73
CA ARG A 77 6.37 -12.89 -19.90
C ARG A 77 6.22 -14.01 -20.92
N HIS A 78 6.24 -15.26 -20.46
CA HIS A 78 6.06 -16.41 -21.35
C HIS A 78 4.69 -16.39 -22.02
N GLN A 79 3.62 -16.14 -21.25
CA GLN A 79 2.26 -16.10 -21.76
C GLN A 79 2.03 -14.96 -22.75
N ILE A 80 2.46 -13.74 -22.42
CA ILE A 80 2.37 -12.57 -23.31
C ILE A 80 3.12 -12.85 -24.61
N GLY A 81 4.36 -13.35 -24.53
CA GLY A 81 5.16 -13.66 -25.72
C GLY A 81 4.54 -14.76 -26.59
N ARG A 82 4.00 -15.82 -25.98
CA ARG A 82 3.30 -16.90 -26.68
C ARG A 82 2.12 -16.36 -27.48
N VAL A 83 1.22 -15.62 -26.83
CA VAL A 83 0.00 -15.11 -27.49
C VAL A 83 0.32 -14.01 -28.50
N TYR A 84 1.32 -13.17 -28.23
CA TYR A 84 1.81 -12.21 -29.22
C TYR A 84 2.27 -12.90 -30.51
N ASN A 85 3.13 -13.91 -30.39
CA ASN A 85 3.64 -14.65 -31.54
C ASN A 85 2.51 -15.36 -32.32
N GLN A 86 1.54 -15.92 -31.60
CA GLN A 86 0.37 -16.57 -32.20
C GLN A 86 -0.54 -15.57 -32.93
N LEU A 87 -0.79 -14.38 -32.35
CA LEU A 87 -1.61 -13.35 -32.99
C LEU A 87 -0.96 -12.82 -34.26
N VAL A 88 0.37 -12.62 -34.25
CA VAL A 88 1.10 -12.12 -35.42
C VAL A 88 1.17 -13.17 -36.54
N SER A 89 1.27 -14.45 -36.20
CA SER A 89 1.30 -15.54 -37.19
C SER A 89 -0.08 -16.01 -37.65
N SER A 90 -1.12 -15.78 -36.85
CA SER A 90 -2.50 -16.14 -37.22
C SER A 90 -2.98 -15.34 -38.43
N GLU A 91 -3.75 -15.99 -39.30
CA GLU A 91 -4.54 -15.31 -40.33
C GLU A 91 -5.98 -15.16 -39.82
N GLU A 92 -6.98 -15.48 -40.62
CA GLU A 92 -8.38 -15.39 -40.17
C GLU A 92 -8.73 -16.45 -39.12
N ASP A 93 -8.03 -17.58 -39.14
CA ASP A 93 -8.22 -18.69 -38.22
C ASP A 93 -7.37 -18.52 -36.95
N TRP A 94 -8.06 -18.41 -35.82
CA TRP A 94 -7.48 -18.31 -34.49
C TRP A 94 -7.58 -19.66 -33.77
N GLY A 95 -6.44 -20.22 -33.38
CA GLY A 95 -6.36 -21.54 -32.73
C GLY A 95 -6.82 -21.57 -31.27
N GLY A 96 -7.18 -20.43 -30.67
CA GLY A 96 -7.44 -20.35 -29.23
C GLY A 96 -6.13 -20.23 -28.44
N ILE A 97 -6.25 -19.91 -27.16
CA ILE A 97 -5.13 -20.00 -26.23
C ILE A 97 -5.22 -21.38 -25.58
N GLU A 98 -4.18 -22.19 -25.78
CA GLU A 98 -4.00 -23.47 -25.11
C GLU A 98 -4.12 -23.30 -23.58
N GLU A 99 -5.23 -23.85 -23.04
CA GLU A 99 -5.70 -23.74 -21.66
C GLU A 99 -4.86 -24.54 -20.65
N ASP A 100 -3.92 -25.35 -21.13
CA ASP A 100 -3.04 -26.27 -20.40
C ASP A 100 -2.28 -25.63 -19.23
N VAL A 101 -2.39 -24.31 -19.07
CA VAL A 101 -1.75 -23.59 -17.98
C VAL A 101 -2.72 -23.16 -16.89
N ILE A 102 -3.98 -22.72 -17.11
CA ILE A 102 -4.70 -22.05 -16.01
C ILE A 102 -6.23 -22.07 -16.04
N LEU A 103 -6.82 -23.08 -15.39
CA LEU A 103 -8.21 -23.10 -14.97
C LEU A 103 -8.32 -22.42 -13.58
N ALA A 104 -8.92 -21.23 -13.51
CA ALA A 104 -9.35 -20.68 -12.23
C ALA A 104 -10.67 -21.35 -11.82
N GLN A 105 -10.65 -22.14 -10.75
CA GLN A 105 -11.88 -22.68 -10.17
C GLN A 105 -12.64 -21.57 -9.45
N ARG A 106 -13.89 -21.33 -9.84
CA ARG A 106 -14.82 -20.54 -9.01
C ARG A 106 -15.26 -21.37 -7.78
N PRO A 107 -15.75 -20.73 -6.71
CA PRO A 107 -16.29 -21.43 -5.53
C PRO A 107 -17.46 -22.38 -5.82
N ASP A 108 -18.15 -22.20 -6.94
CA ASP A 108 -19.24 -23.05 -7.44
C ASP A 108 -18.76 -24.19 -8.36
N GLY A 109 -17.45 -24.29 -8.58
CA GLY A 109 -16.84 -25.29 -9.46
C GLY A 109 -16.88 -24.93 -10.94
N GLU A 110 -17.43 -23.77 -11.33
CA GLU A 110 -17.40 -23.32 -12.71
C GLU A 110 -16.00 -22.78 -13.06
N ILE A 111 -15.48 -23.20 -14.20
CA ILE A 111 -14.17 -22.78 -14.67
C ILE A 111 -14.40 -21.79 -15.81
N ILE A 112 -14.11 -20.52 -15.59
CA ILE A 112 -14.06 -19.54 -16.67
C ILE A 112 -12.61 -19.44 -17.13
N PRO A 113 -12.30 -19.85 -18.37
CA PRO A 113 -10.97 -19.71 -18.92
C PRO A 113 -10.58 -18.23 -18.99
N GLY A 114 -9.49 -17.88 -18.31
CA GLY A 114 -8.91 -16.55 -18.39
C GLY A 114 -7.65 -16.55 -19.25
N PHE A 115 -7.28 -15.40 -19.79
CA PHE A 115 -6.00 -15.21 -20.51
C PHE A 115 -4.78 -15.74 -19.73
N TYR A 116 -4.76 -15.50 -18.42
CA TYR A 116 -4.02 -16.23 -17.39
C TYR A 116 -4.68 -16.00 -16.02
N SER A 117 -4.47 -16.87 -15.03
CA SER A 117 -4.83 -16.57 -13.63
C SER A 117 -3.65 -15.95 -12.89
N LEU A 118 -3.92 -14.81 -12.28
CA LEU A 118 -3.21 -14.35 -11.10
C LEU A 118 -4.22 -14.25 -9.97
N PRO A 119 -3.79 -14.48 -8.73
CA PRO A 119 -4.59 -14.15 -7.58
C PRO A 119 -4.97 -12.67 -7.62
N GLY A 120 -6.20 -12.37 -7.21
CA GLY A 120 -6.69 -11.00 -7.09
C GLY A 120 -6.01 -10.33 -5.90
N PHE A 121 -4.93 -9.61 -6.17
CA PHE A 121 -4.20 -8.85 -5.18
C PHE A 121 -4.53 -7.37 -5.30
N ARG A 122 -4.44 -6.67 -4.18
CA ARG A 122 -4.60 -5.21 -4.13
C ARG A 122 -3.58 -4.65 -3.16
N PHE A 123 -3.02 -3.51 -3.51
CA PHE A 123 -2.29 -2.68 -2.56
C PHE A 123 -3.29 -1.89 -1.74
N THR A 124 -3.06 -1.84 -0.43
CA THR A 124 -3.93 -1.18 0.55
C THR A 124 -3.32 0.15 0.98
N SER A 125 -4.17 1.15 1.24
CA SER A 125 -3.80 2.47 1.76
C SER A 125 -4.76 2.97 2.83
N GLU A 126 -5.71 2.14 3.26
CA GLU A 126 -6.82 2.54 4.11
C GLU A 126 -6.35 3.05 5.46
N VAL A 127 -5.32 2.43 6.05
CA VAL A 127 -4.74 2.88 7.33
C VAL A 127 -4.02 4.21 7.16
N TRP A 128 -3.23 4.35 6.10
CA TRP A 128 -2.53 5.60 5.77
C TRP A 128 -3.48 6.77 5.51
N ASP A 129 -4.50 6.55 4.68
CA ASP A 129 -5.49 7.56 4.33
C ASP A 129 -6.30 7.99 5.55
N ALA A 130 -6.66 7.05 6.42
CA ALA A 130 -7.34 7.35 7.69
C ALA A 130 -6.44 8.18 8.64
N ALA A 131 -5.15 7.86 8.73
CA ALA A 131 -4.20 8.59 9.56
C ALA A 131 -3.95 10.03 9.05
N LEU A 132 -3.88 10.22 7.73
CA LEU A 132 -3.81 11.54 7.10
C LEU A 132 -5.09 12.35 7.33
N ALA A 133 -6.26 11.76 7.06
CA ALA A 133 -7.56 12.44 7.16
C ALA A 133 -7.87 12.92 8.60
N THR A 134 -7.40 12.18 9.60
CA THR A 134 -7.57 12.54 11.01
C THR A 134 -6.51 13.52 11.53
N GLY A 135 -5.47 13.83 10.73
CA GLY A 135 -4.37 14.68 11.14
C GLY A 135 -3.46 14.05 12.19
N LEU A 136 -3.57 12.74 12.43
CA LEU A 136 -2.75 12.02 13.42
C LEU A 136 -1.25 12.10 13.11
N LEU A 137 -0.91 12.26 11.83
CA LEU A 137 0.47 12.34 11.35
C LEU A 137 1.07 13.75 11.41
N ASN A 138 0.31 14.78 11.82
CA ASN A 138 0.79 16.17 11.83
C ASN A 138 1.99 16.44 12.75
N ARG A 139 2.23 15.55 13.72
CA ARG A 139 3.37 15.63 14.65
C ARG A 139 4.48 14.64 14.32
N MET A 140 4.30 13.81 13.29
CA MET A 140 5.36 12.95 12.78
C MET A 140 6.51 13.84 12.28
N ASP A 141 7.74 13.34 12.44
CA ASP A 141 8.89 13.96 11.80
C ASP A 141 8.66 14.11 10.29
N ARG A 142 9.06 15.26 9.73
CA ARG A 142 8.74 15.59 8.34
C ARG A 142 9.46 14.69 7.35
N ASP A 143 10.71 14.34 7.63
CA ASP A 143 11.49 13.47 6.75
C ASP A 143 10.92 12.06 6.79
N ARG A 144 10.56 11.56 7.98
CA ARG A 144 9.85 10.28 8.13
C ARG A 144 8.51 10.25 7.39
N LEU A 145 7.70 11.31 7.52
CA LEU A 145 6.42 11.44 6.82
C LEU A 145 6.59 11.45 5.30
N ALA A 146 7.62 12.13 4.81
CA ALA A 146 7.96 12.16 3.38
C ALA A 146 8.34 10.77 2.85
N VAL A 147 9.09 9.97 3.61
CA VAL A 147 9.42 8.59 3.25
C VAL A 147 8.17 7.72 3.17
N TYR A 148 7.27 7.79 4.17
CA TYR A 148 5.99 7.08 4.10
C TYR A 148 5.18 7.51 2.86
N GLY A 149 5.05 8.82 2.62
CA GLY A 149 4.33 9.35 1.47
C GLY A 149 4.87 8.83 0.13
N ALA A 150 6.20 8.80 -0.03
CA ALA A 150 6.84 8.27 -1.23
C ALA A 150 6.56 6.77 -1.43
N VAL A 151 6.63 5.96 -0.36
CA VAL A 151 6.33 4.52 -0.44
C VAL A 151 4.86 4.28 -0.82
N TYR A 152 3.92 5.04 -0.26
CA TYR A 152 2.50 4.93 -0.62
C TYR A 152 2.20 5.42 -2.04
N GLU A 153 2.90 6.43 -2.53
CA GLU A 153 2.81 6.86 -3.94
C GLU A 153 3.22 5.73 -4.90
N TRP A 154 4.29 5.01 -4.58
CA TRP A 154 4.71 3.82 -5.33
C TRP A 154 3.65 2.73 -5.32
N PHE A 155 3.05 2.41 -4.16
CA PHE A 155 1.99 1.42 -4.08
C PHE A 155 0.70 1.86 -4.76
N GLY A 156 0.35 3.16 -4.71
CA GLY A 156 -0.78 3.71 -5.46
C GLY A 156 -0.58 3.58 -6.97
N THR A 157 0.63 3.87 -7.46
CA THR A 157 1.01 3.66 -8.86
C THR A 157 0.92 2.17 -9.23
N GLY A 158 1.49 1.29 -8.41
CA GLY A 158 1.38 -0.16 -8.58
C GLY A 158 -0.06 -0.66 -8.62
N GLY A 159 -0.94 -0.12 -7.76
CA GLY A 159 -2.36 -0.43 -7.74
C GLY A 159 -3.07 -0.08 -9.04
N ALA A 160 -2.77 1.09 -9.62
CA ALA A 160 -3.32 1.47 -10.92
C ALA A 160 -2.91 0.49 -12.03
N PHE A 161 -1.66 0.01 -12.02
CA PHE A 161 -1.19 -0.99 -12.98
C PHE A 161 -1.79 -2.38 -12.75
N VAL A 162 -2.10 -2.75 -11.50
CA VAL A 162 -2.85 -3.99 -11.20
C VAL A 162 -4.23 -3.92 -11.84
N GLU A 163 -4.94 -2.81 -11.67
CA GLU A 163 -6.28 -2.64 -12.24
C GLU A 163 -6.24 -2.61 -13.78
N GLU A 164 -5.25 -1.95 -14.38
CA GLU A 164 -5.04 -2.00 -15.85
C GLU A 164 -4.73 -3.42 -16.34
N GLU A 165 -3.91 -4.17 -15.59
CA GLU A 165 -3.63 -5.56 -15.88
C GLU A 165 -4.90 -6.44 -15.81
N LEU A 166 -5.74 -6.23 -14.79
CA LEU A 166 -7.02 -6.94 -14.65
C LEU A 166 -7.98 -6.64 -15.82
N ASP A 167 -8.10 -5.37 -16.21
CA ASP A 167 -8.90 -4.95 -17.37
C ASP A 167 -8.36 -5.58 -18.66
N ALA A 168 -7.05 -5.50 -18.91
CA ALA A 168 -6.44 -6.07 -20.10
C ALA A 168 -6.62 -7.60 -20.15
N ARG A 169 -6.51 -8.30 -19.02
CA ARG A 169 -6.79 -9.74 -18.92
C ARG A 169 -8.23 -10.06 -19.28
N ALA A 170 -9.21 -9.38 -18.69
CA ALA A 170 -10.62 -9.61 -18.97
C ALA A 170 -10.94 -9.41 -20.47
N ASN A 171 -10.34 -8.38 -21.04
CA ASN A 171 -10.44 -8.02 -22.45
C ASN A 171 -9.75 -9.03 -23.40
N LEU A 172 -8.73 -9.74 -22.95
CA LEU A 172 -8.03 -10.78 -23.73
C LEU A 172 -8.66 -12.16 -23.55
N SER A 173 -9.52 -12.38 -22.55
CA SER A 173 -10.18 -13.67 -22.32
C SER A 173 -11.06 -14.12 -23.49
N GLY A 174 -11.54 -13.21 -24.34
CA GLY A 174 -12.25 -13.55 -25.58
C GLY A 174 -11.39 -14.29 -26.62
N LEU A 175 -10.06 -14.27 -26.48
CA LEU A 175 -9.12 -15.02 -27.31
C LEU A 175 -8.89 -16.44 -26.80
N VAL A 176 -9.43 -16.83 -25.64
CA VAL A 176 -9.20 -18.18 -25.13
C VAL A 176 -9.81 -19.25 -26.07
N PRO A 177 -11.09 -19.17 -26.47
CA PRO A 177 -11.64 -20.17 -27.38
C PRO A 177 -11.05 -20.03 -28.82
N PRO A 178 -10.90 -21.15 -29.56
CA PRO A 178 -10.59 -21.11 -30.98
C PRO A 178 -11.75 -20.48 -31.77
N GLY A 179 -11.45 -19.86 -32.91
CA GLY A 179 -12.47 -19.23 -33.75
C GLY A 179 -11.91 -18.41 -34.90
N LYS A 180 -12.71 -17.45 -35.38
CA LYS A 180 -12.29 -16.47 -36.38
C LYS A 180 -11.86 -15.17 -35.71
N ILE A 181 -10.74 -14.59 -36.12
CA ILE A 181 -10.28 -13.28 -35.65
C ILE A 181 -10.20 -12.30 -36.81
N THR A 182 -10.89 -11.17 -36.67
CA THR A 182 -10.80 -10.08 -37.67
C THR A 182 -9.47 -9.34 -37.50
N ALA A 183 -9.02 -8.64 -38.55
CA ALA A 183 -7.84 -7.78 -38.47
C ALA A 183 -7.96 -6.73 -37.35
N GLN A 184 -9.17 -6.19 -37.14
CA GLN A 184 -9.43 -5.21 -36.09
C GLN A 184 -9.25 -5.81 -34.69
N VAL A 185 -9.86 -6.96 -34.41
CA VAL A 185 -9.74 -7.64 -33.10
C VAL A 185 -8.27 -8.00 -32.83
N ARG A 186 -7.52 -8.40 -33.86
CA ARG A 186 -6.09 -8.68 -33.74
C ARG A 186 -5.28 -7.44 -33.36
N ILE A 187 -5.52 -6.30 -34.01
CA ILE A 187 -4.83 -5.04 -33.70
C ILE A 187 -5.13 -4.61 -32.25
N GLU A 188 -6.39 -4.70 -31.83
CA GLU A 188 -6.81 -4.38 -30.45
C GLU A 188 -6.15 -5.31 -29.43
N ALA A 189 -6.10 -6.61 -29.71
CA ALA A 189 -5.44 -7.60 -28.87
C ALA A 189 -3.93 -7.32 -28.74
N LEU A 190 -3.24 -7.01 -29.85
CA LEU A 190 -1.83 -6.65 -29.84
C LEU A 190 -1.58 -5.38 -29.00
N GLY A 191 -2.45 -4.36 -29.11
CA GLY A 191 -2.36 -3.16 -28.28
C GLY A 191 -2.58 -3.44 -26.79
N ARG A 192 -3.45 -4.39 -26.44
CA ARG A 192 -3.66 -4.84 -25.05
C ARG A 192 -2.44 -5.61 -24.51
N LEU A 193 -1.84 -6.47 -25.32
CA LEU A 193 -0.60 -7.18 -24.94
C LEU A 193 0.57 -6.21 -24.73
N GLN A 194 0.69 -5.16 -25.54
CA GLN A 194 1.70 -4.11 -25.34
C GLN A 194 1.51 -3.36 -24.02
N ARG A 195 0.25 -3.10 -23.61
CA ARG A 195 -0.04 -2.49 -22.29
C ARG A 195 0.31 -3.42 -21.13
N LEU A 196 0.03 -4.72 -21.26
CA LEU A 196 0.47 -5.73 -20.28
C LEU A 196 2.00 -5.82 -20.17
N GLU A 197 2.70 -5.71 -21.30
CA GLU A 197 4.16 -5.67 -21.32
C GLU A 197 4.70 -4.42 -20.61
N ALA A 198 4.06 -3.27 -20.83
CA ALA A 198 4.41 -2.01 -20.19
C ALA A 198 4.17 -2.04 -18.67
N SER A 199 3.03 -2.58 -18.21
CA SER A 199 2.71 -2.70 -16.78
C SER A 199 3.71 -3.60 -16.06
N ARG A 200 4.18 -4.68 -16.72
CA ARG A 200 5.25 -5.53 -16.20
C ARG A 200 6.53 -4.76 -15.86
N ASN A 201 6.95 -3.85 -16.74
CA ASN A 201 8.17 -3.06 -16.52
C ASN A 201 8.05 -2.15 -15.30
N VAL A 202 6.84 -1.69 -14.96
CA VAL A 202 6.62 -0.89 -13.75
C VAL A 202 6.81 -1.72 -12.49
N TYR A 203 6.36 -2.97 -12.44
CA TYR A 203 6.61 -3.84 -11.28
C TYR A 203 8.10 -4.15 -11.05
N MET A 204 8.88 -4.19 -12.14
CA MET A 204 10.33 -4.28 -12.04
C MET A 204 10.92 -2.99 -11.45
N ALA A 205 10.43 -1.82 -11.85
CA ALA A 205 10.83 -0.56 -11.22
C ALA A 205 10.40 -0.49 -9.74
N MET A 206 9.26 -1.08 -9.39
CA MET A 206 8.80 -1.14 -7.99
C MET A 206 9.72 -1.95 -7.08
N SER A 207 10.69 -2.74 -7.56
CA SER A 207 11.68 -3.34 -6.64
C SER A 207 12.52 -2.28 -5.93
N GLU A 208 12.67 -1.09 -6.53
CA GLU A 208 13.37 0.04 -5.93
C GLU A 208 12.62 0.61 -4.71
N VAL A 209 11.32 0.32 -4.55
CA VAL A 209 10.54 0.79 -3.39
C VAL A 209 11.06 0.22 -2.07
N VAL A 210 11.74 -0.93 -2.09
CA VAL A 210 12.41 -1.52 -0.92
C VAL A 210 13.53 -0.60 -0.44
N GLU A 211 14.32 -0.04 -1.36
CA GLU A 211 15.40 0.89 -1.04
C GLU A 211 14.84 2.22 -0.51
N VAL A 212 13.74 2.72 -1.11
CA VAL A 212 13.05 3.92 -0.63
C VAL A 212 12.51 3.70 0.80
N ALA A 213 12.02 2.50 1.10
CA ALA A 213 11.51 2.15 2.43
C ALA A 213 12.62 1.82 3.45
N ALA A 214 13.90 1.78 3.05
CA ALA A 214 15.01 1.42 3.93
C ALA A 214 15.02 2.22 5.26
N PRO A 215 14.85 3.56 5.26
CA PRO A 215 14.85 4.36 6.49
C PRO A 215 13.70 4.07 7.45
N LEU A 216 12.64 3.36 7.01
CA LEU A 216 11.52 3.00 7.87
C LEU A 216 11.84 1.78 8.74
N GLU A 217 12.93 1.04 8.46
CA GLU A 217 13.36 -0.13 9.24
C GLU A 217 12.22 -1.13 9.45
N LEU A 218 11.36 -1.34 8.44
CA LEU A 218 10.11 -2.09 8.59
C LEU A 218 10.33 -3.48 9.19
N GLY A 219 11.39 -4.16 8.75
CA GLY A 219 11.73 -5.53 9.12
C GLY A 219 10.65 -6.54 8.73
N SER A 220 10.98 -7.82 8.86
CA SER A 220 10.00 -8.89 8.69
C SER A 220 8.97 -8.88 9.84
N SER A 221 7.72 -9.21 9.52
CA SER A 221 6.71 -9.56 10.54
C SER A 221 6.21 -10.99 10.36
N ARG A 222 5.81 -11.62 11.46
CA ARG A 222 5.21 -12.96 11.45
C ARG A 222 4.06 -13.07 10.45
N ARG A 223 3.19 -12.05 10.38
CA ARG A 223 2.03 -12.04 9.48
C ARG A 223 2.45 -11.97 8.00
N MET A 224 3.50 -11.23 7.69
CA MET A 224 4.09 -11.19 6.34
C MET A 224 4.64 -12.56 5.94
N GLU A 225 5.42 -13.19 6.83
CA GLU A 225 5.99 -14.54 6.59
C GLU A 225 4.89 -15.60 6.43
N GLU A 226 3.86 -15.56 7.27
CA GLU A 226 2.70 -16.45 7.19
C GLU A 226 2.00 -16.30 5.83
N ARG A 227 1.77 -15.07 5.36
CA ARG A 227 1.18 -14.81 4.05
C ARG A 227 2.05 -15.34 2.90
N LEU A 228 3.37 -15.13 2.96
CA LEU A 228 4.28 -15.65 1.94
C LEU A 228 4.34 -17.18 1.96
N ALA A 229 4.32 -17.80 3.14
CA ALA A 229 4.31 -19.25 3.30
C ALA A 229 3.01 -19.89 2.80
N GLU A 230 1.85 -19.31 3.16
CA GLU A 230 0.53 -19.71 2.65
C GLU A 230 0.52 -19.63 1.12
N PHE A 231 1.00 -18.51 0.58
CA PHE A 231 1.06 -18.33 -0.87
C PHE A 231 1.98 -19.37 -1.54
N ARG A 232 3.15 -19.67 -0.96
CA ARG A 232 4.04 -20.71 -1.47
C ARG A 232 3.38 -22.09 -1.49
N ALA A 233 2.60 -22.43 -0.45
CA ALA A 233 1.87 -23.69 -0.39
C ALA A 233 0.83 -23.77 -1.51
N VAL A 234 0.02 -22.72 -1.67
CA VAL A 234 -0.99 -22.61 -2.74
C VAL A 234 -0.32 -22.68 -4.12
N ALA A 235 0.75 -21.94 -4.35
CA ALA A 235 1.46 -21.94 -5.63
C ALA A 235 2.11 -23.30 -5.96
N ALA A 236 2.54 -24.06 -4.95
CA ALA A 236 3.13 -25.38 -5.13
C ALA A 236 2.10 -26.47 -5.43
N GLU A 237 0.86 -26.31 -4.96
CA GLU A 237 -0.26 -27.21 -5.28
C GLU A 237 -0.88 -26.91 -6.65
N ASN A 238 -0.78 -25.65 -7.10
CA ASN A 238 -1.33 -25.20 -8.37
C ASN A 238 -0.36 -25.36 -9.56
N PHE A 239 -0.91 -25.25 -10.77
CA PHE A 239 -0.24 -25.49 -12.07
C PHE A 239 0.88 -24.49 -12.44
N PHE A 240 1.29 -23.60 -11.54
CA PHE A 240 2.26 -22.54 -11.82
C PHE A 240 3.72 -23.00 -11.84
N LYS A 241 4.00 -24.27 -11.46
CA LYS A 241 5.36 -24.82 -11.30
C LYS A 241 6.37 -24.53 -12.42
N PRO A 242 6.03 -24.50 -13.72
CA PRO A 242 7.05 -24.34 -14.77
C PRO A 242 7.68 -22.94 -14.81
N CYS A 243 6.97 -21.92 -14.33
CA CYS A 243 7.36 -20.51 -14.50
C CYS A 243 7.29 -19.68 -13.21
N TYR A 244 6.81 -20.27 -12.11
CA TYR A 244 6.74 -19.66 -10.80
C TYR A 244 8.08 -19.76 -10.06
N ARG A 245 8.51 -18.66 -9.44
CA ARG A 245 9.62 -18.64 -8.48
C ARG A 245 9.06 -18.35 -7.09
N ALA A 246 9.38 -19.15 -6.09
CA ALA A 246 8.93 -18.87 -4.72
C ALA A 246 9.26 -17.41 -4.31
N PRO A 247 8.29 -16.62 -3.82
CA PRO A 247 8.56 -15.24 -3.44
C PRO A 247 9.49 -15.23 -2.24
N ASP A 248 10.55 -14.43 -2.34
CA ASP A 248 11.46 -14.13 -1.24
C ASP A 248 10.85 -13.00 -0.38
N ASN A 249 11.22 -12.91 0.90
CA ASN A 249 10.80 -11.77 1.72
C ASN A 249 11.69 -10.56 1.40
N PRO A 250 11.17 -9.49 0.77
CA PRO A 250 11.98 -8.33 0.37
C PRO A 250 12.51 -7.53 1.57
N LEU A 251 11.96 -7.71 2.77
CA LEU A 251 12.36 -6.99 3.98
C LEU A 251 13.35 -7.79 4.85
N ALA A 252 13.72 -9.02 4.47
CA ALA A 252 14.60 -9.88 5.28
C ALA A 252 16.04 -9.34 5.38
N GLU A 253 16.52 -8.65 4.34
CA GLU A 253 17.88 -8.09 4.30
C GLU A 253 18.00 -6.77 5.06
N MET A 254 16.88 -6.09 5.33
CA MET A 254 16.84 -4.79 6.01
C MET A 254 17.04 -4.87 7.53
N THR A 255 17.13 -6.08 8.08
CA THR A 255 17.31 -6.32 9.54
C THR A 255 18.76 -6.54 9.96
N GLN A 256 19.72 -6.44 9.05
CA GLN A 256 21.16 -6.58 9.34
C GLN A 256 21.84 -5.22 9.50
#